data_AF-A0A6S6XIM1-F1
#
_entry.id   AF-A0A6S6XIM1-F1
#
_cell.length_a   1.000
_cell.length_b   1.000
_cell.length_c   1.000
_cell.angle_alpha   90.00
_cell.angle_beta   90.00
_cell.angle_gamma   90.00
#
_symmetry.space_group_name_H-M   'P 1'
#
loop_
_entity.id
_entity.type
_entity.pdbx_description
1 polymer ?
#
loop_
_entity_poly.entity_id
_entity_poly.type
_entity_poly.pdbx_seq_one_letter_code
_entity_poly.pdbx_strand_id
1 'polypeptide(L)'
;MKKLFSFLLAAAMVLVVSVPAFAQEIPSSRTSQPLKSTVVVENLGNGITVETKTTLWNTSATAALASSSRSASRTKTYKANGSTVATVTLKATFGYNGSSAWVSSKSASHSTVSGWSYGSQSLSSSGGTANLSAVLTQKLGIIPIGTIDVDISLTCSPSGQIS
;
A
#
# COMPACT_ATOMS: atom_id res chain seq x y z
N MET A 1 -62.52 45.24 14.17
CA MET A 1 -61.77 43.96 14.11
C MET A 1 -60.71 44.04 13.01
N LYS A 2 -59.51 44.57 13.30
CA LYS A 2 -58.45 44.77 12.28
C LYS A 2 -57.04 44.36 12.73
N LYS A 3 -56.88 43.87 13.97
CA LYS A 3 -55.57 43.51 14.55
C LYS A 3 -55.31 42.01 14.66
N LEU A 4 -56.19 41.17 14.09
CA LEU A 4 -56.04 39.71 14.11
C LEU A 4 -55.35 39.15 12.85
N PHE A 5 -55.16 39.96 11.81
CA PHE A 5 -54.54 39.49 10.57
C PHE A 5 -53.00 39.64 10.53
N SER A 6 -52.42 40.43 11.44
CA SER A 6 -50.96 40.64 11.46
C SER A 6 -50.20 39.54 12.22
N PHE A 7 -50.88 38.75 13.05
CA PHE A 7 -50.23 37.70 13.85
C PHE A 7 -50.07 36.38 13.08
N LEU A 8 -50.88 36.16 12.04
CA LEU A 8 -50.82 34.95 11.22
C LEU A 8 -49.68 34.98 10.19
N LEU A 9 -49.22 36.17 9.78
CA LEU A 9 -48.14 36.30 8.79
C LEU A 9 -46.74 36.13 9.41
N ALA A 10 -46.58 36.45 10.71
CA ALA A 10 -45.32 36.25 11.43
C ALA A 10 -45.09 34.78 11.82
N ALA A 11 -46.16 34.01 12.04
CA ALA A 11 -46.08 32.57 12.33
C ALA A 11 -45.74 31.72 11.09
N ALA A 12 -46.00 32.24 9.88
CA ALA A 12 -45.74 31.52 8.63
C ALA A 12 -44.27 31.63 8.14
N MET A 13 -43.46 32.52 8.73
CA MET A 13 -42.08 32.75 8.30
C MET A 13 -41.03 32.02 9.16
N VAL A 14 -41.45 31.28 10.19
CA VAL A 14 -40.55 30.48 11.06
C VAL A 14 -40.46 29.01 10.62
N LEU A 15 -41.22 28.62 9.59
CA LEU A 15 -41.20 27.27 9.00
C LEU A 15 -40.31 27.18 7.75
N VAL A 16 -39.28 28.03 7.67
CA VAL A 16 -38.26 27.97 6.62
C VAL A 16 -37.21 26.95 7.03
N VAL A 17 -37.51 25.71 6.66
CA VAL A 17 -36.55 24.68 6.22
C VAL A 17 -35.25 24.68 7.03
N SER A 18 -35.27 24.03 8.19
CA SER A 18 -34.06 23.39 8.70
C SER A 18 -33.69 22.30 7.68
N VAL A 19 -32.90 22.67 6.67
CA VAL A 19 -32.24 21.70 5.81
C VAL A 19 -31.44 20.83 6.76
N PRO A 20 -31.71 19.52 6.90
CA PRO A 20 -30.67 18.65 7.42
C PRO A 20 -29.55 18.76 6.39
N ALA A 21 -28.58 19.61 6.68
CA ALA A 21 -27.26 19.46 6.10
C ALA A 21 -26.79 18.11 6.61
N PHE A 22 -27.17 17.05 5.90
CA PHE A 22 -26.37 15.86 5.84
C PHE A 22 -25.06 16.36 5.25
N ALA A 23 -24.17 16.85 6.12
CA ALA A 23 -22.76 16.73 5.87
C ALA A 23 -22.60 15.23 5.62
N GLN A 24 -22.54 14.86 4.35
CA GLN A 24 -22.09 13.56 3.96
C GLN A 24 -20.71 13.47 4.60
N GLU A 25 -20.65 12.77 5.73
CA GLU A 25 -19.40 12.34 6.31
C GLU A 25 -18.79 11.50 5.19
N ILE A 26 -17.94 12.14 4.38
CA ILE A 26 -16.94 11.43 3.62
C ILE A 26 -16.33 10.54 4.69
N PRO A 27 -16.40 9.20 4.56
CA PRO A 27 -15.76 8.35 5.53
C PRO A 27 -14.29 8.72 5.48
N SER A 28 -13.86 9.57 6.40
CA SER A 28 -12.48 9.83 6.73
C SER A 28 -12.02 8.71 7.67
N SER A 29 -12.58 7.52 7.51
CA SER A 29 -11.89 6.28 7.78
C SER A 29 -10.81 6.09 6.72
N ARG A 30 -9.77 6.92 6.81
CA ARG A 30 -8.39 6.48 6.49
C ARG A 30 -7.95 5.45 7.54
N THR A 31 -8.77 4.43 7.76
CA THR A 31 -8.33 3.17 8.31
C THR A 31 -7.85 2.42 7.10
N SER A 32 -6.56 2.51 6.78
CA SER A 32 -5.92 1.73 5.73
C SER A 32 -5.91 0.25 6.14
N GLN A 33 -7.08 -0.36 6.29
CA GLN A 33 -7.22 -1.78 6.49
C GLN A 33 -6.80 -2.48 5.20
N PRO A 34 -5.96 -3.52 5.30
CA PRO A 34 -5.50 -4.25 4.14
C PRO A 34 -6.69 -4.95 3.49
N LEU A 35 -6.94 -4.67 2.21
CA LEU A 35 -8.03 -5.28 1.44
C LEU A 35 -7.82 -6.79 1.27
N LYS A 36 -6.55 -7.19 1.11
CA LYS A 36 -6.14 -8.57 0.93
C LYS A 36 -4.71 -8.71 1.43
N SER A 37 -4.44 -9.83 2.10
CA SER A 37 -3.08 -10.25 2.41
C SER A 37 -2.88 -11.72 2.04
N THR A 38 -1.72 -12.03 1.47
CA THR A 38 -1.35 -13.40 1.08
C THR A 38 0.05 -13.66 1.57
N VAL A 39 0.27 -14.84 2.16
CA VAL A 39 1.56 -15.30 2.68
C VAL A 39 1.95 -16.57 1.95
N VAL A 40 3.17 -16.61 1.41
CA VAL A 40 3.78 -17.78 0.78
C VAL A 40 5.11 -18.05 1.46
N VAL A 41 5.40 -19.30 1.80
CA VAL A 41 6.67 -19.71 2.41
C VAL A 41 7.43 -20.59 1.43
N GLU A 42 8.69 -20.27 1.19
CA GLU A 42 9.58 -20.99 0.29
C GLU A 42 10.87 -21.37 1.03
N ASN A 43 11.37 -22.58 0.77
CA ASN A 43 12.64 -23.08 1.32
C ASN A 43 13.73 -22.91 0.25
N LEU A 44 14.75 -22.11 0.56
CA LEU A 44 15.87 -21.81 -0.35
C LEU A 44 17.06 -22.77 -0.16
N GLY A 45 16.93 -23.77 0.73
CA GLY A 45 18.01 -24.68 1.10
C GLY A 45 18.90 -24.12 2.20
N ASN A 46 19.83 -24.95 2.70
CA ASN A 46 20.84 -24.56 3.71
C ASN A 46 20.25 -23.92 4.99
N GLY A 47 19.04 -24.34 5.38
CA GLY A 47 18.33 -23.79 6.54
C GLY A 47 17.73 -22.40 6.32
N ILE A 48 17.73 -21.88 5.09
CA ILE A 48 17.13 -20.59 4.73
C ILE A 48 15.69 -20.79 4.24
N THR A 49 14.77 -20.05 4.84
CA THR A 49 13.38 -19.95 4.37
C THR A 49 12.98 -18.50 4.17
N VAL A 50 12.16 -18.22 3.17
CA VAL A 50 11.60 -16.88 2.91
C VAL A 50 10.08 -16.90 3.04
N GLU A 51 9.56 -16.00 3.85
CA GLU A 51 8.13 -15.73 3.96
C GLU A 51 7.79 -14.48 3.17
N THR A 52 6.99 -14.61 2.11
CA THR A 52 6.56 -13.50 1.26
C THR A 52 5.14 -13.10 1.62
N LYS A 53 4.96 -11.90 2.18
CA LYS A 53 3.66 -11.31 2.48
C LYS A 53 3.36 -10.18 1.50
N THR A 54 2.27 -10.32 0.75
CA THR A 54 1.72 -9.23 -0.09
C THR A 54 0.55 -8.58 0.62
N THR A 55 0.47 -7.25 0.62
CA THR A 55 -0.61 -6.47 1.24
C THR A 55 -1.12 -5.43 0.26
N LEU A 56 -2.45 -5.35 0.07
CA LEU A 56 -3.11 -4.41 -0.83
C LEU A 56 -3.89 -3.35 -0.05
N TRP A 57 -3.81 -2.10 -0.48
CA TRP A 57 -4.59 -0.98 0.03
C TRP A 57 -5.33 -0.28 -1.11
N ASN A 58 -6.58 0.09 -0.88
CA ASN A 58 -7.28 0.99 -1.78
C ASN A 58 -6.89 2.43 -1.44
N THR A 59 -6.55 3.20 -2.46
CA THR A 59 -6.37 4.64 -2.36
C THR A 59 -7.52 5.25 -3.15
N SER A 60 -8.31 6.12 -2.53
CA SER A 60 -9.58 6.61 -3.07
C SER A 60 -9.46 7.07 -4.52
N ALA A 61 -10.42 6.70 -5.37
CA ALA A 61 -10.56 7.26 -6.71
C ALA A 61 -10.91 8.75 -6.57
N THR A 62 -9.98 9.64 -6.94
CA THR A 62 -10.30 11.07 -7.02
C THR A 62 -11.12 11.29 -8.28
N ALA A 63 -12.41 11.59 -8.13
CA ALA A 63 -13.37 11.81 -9.22
C ALA A 63 -12.98 12.90 -10.24
N ALA A 64 -11.93 13.68 -9.96
CA ALA A 64 -11.40 14.72 -10.85
C ALA A 64 -10.52 14.18 -12.00
N LEU A 65 -10.11 12.91 -11.98
CA LEU A 65 -9.30 12.28 -13.03
C LEU A 65 -9.94 10.94 -13.41
N ALA A 66 -10.02 10.63 -14.70
CA ALA A 66 -10.48 9.33 -15.21
C ALA A 66 -9.56 8.14 -14.83
N SER A 67 -8.71 8.30 -13.81
CA SER A 67 -7.74 7.33 -13.33
C SER A 67 -7.94 7.03 -11.84
N SER A 68 -7.80 5.76 -11.50
CA SER A 68 -7.88 5.24 -10.15
C SER A 68 -6.49 4.93 -9.60
N SER A 69 -6.35 4.87 -8.28
CA SER A 69 -5.08 4.63 -7.60
C SER A 69 -5.16 3.44 -6.66
N ARG A 70 -4.10 2.62 -6.60
CA ARG A 70 -3.99 1.52 -5.64
C ARG A 70 -2.56 1.40 -5.14
N SER A 71 -2.42 1.07 -3.86
CA SER A 71 -1.11 0.84 -3.25
C SER A 71 -0.96 -0.61 -2.83
N ALA A 72 0.25 -1.12 -2.91
CA ALA A 72 0.58 -2.46 -2.44
C ALA A 72 1.96 -2.48 -1.81
N SER A 73 2.18 -3.47 -0.93
CA SER A 73 3.50 -3.84 -0.48
C SER A 73 3.72 -5.33 -0.63
N ARG A 74 4.96 -5.71 -0.88
CA ARG A 74 5.43 -7.09 -0.81
C ARG A 74 6.65 -7.12 0.08
N THR A 75 6.54 -7.87 1.15
CA THR A 75 7.57 -8.04 2.18
C THR A 75 8.10 -9.45 2.12
N LYS A 76 9.41 -9.62 1.99
CA LYS A 76 10.12 -10.89 2.15
C LYS A 76 10.82 -10.89 3.51
N THR A 77 10.48 -11.87 4.34
CA THR A 77 11.13 -12.12 5.64
C THR A 77 12.00 -13.36 5.51
N TYR A 78 13.31 -13.19 5.60
CA TYR A 78 14.29 -14.25 5.50
C TYR A 78 14.59 -14.79 6.90
N LYS A 79 14.52 -16.12 7.04
CA LYS A 79 14.88 -16.84 8.26
C LYS A 79 16.03 -17.78 7.97
N ALA A 80 16.99 -17.82 8.88
CA ALA A 80 18.05 -18.83 8.90
C ALA A 80 17.86 -19.70 10.14
N ASN A 81 17.75 -21.02 9.95
CA ASN A 81 17.48 -21.99 11.01
C ASN A 81 16.30 -21.59 11.90
N GLY A 82 15.22 -21.09 11.27
CA GLY A 82 13.99 -20.67 11.95
C GLY A 82 14.00 -19.26 12.56
N SER A 83 15.16 -18.59 12.65
CA SER A 83 15.26 -17.23 13.21
C SER A 83 15.28 -16.18 12.10
N THR A 84 14.49 -15.11 12.24
CA THR A 84 14.48 -14.00 11.28
C THR A 84 15.84 -13.30 11.25
N VAL A 85 16.44 -13.23 10.06
CA VAL A 85 17.73 -12.58 9.83
C VAL A 85 17.63 -11.28 9.05
N ALA A 86 16.62 -11.17 8.20
CA ALA A 86 16.37 -9.96 7.43
C ALA A 86 14.89 -9.82 7.07
N THR A 87 14.44 -8.58 6.91
CA THR A 87 13.14 -8.27 6.29
C THR A 87 13.36 -7.21 5.23
N VAL A 88 12.82 -7.41 4.04
CA VAL A 88 12.91 -6.46 2.93
C VAL A 88 11.52 -6.23 2.38
N THR A 89 11.14 -4.98 2.17
CA THR A 89 9.81 -4.59 1.69
C THR A 89 9.92 -3.67 0.50
N LEU A 90 9.22 -4.02 -0.58
CA LEU A 90 8.88 -3.10 -1.66
C LEU A 90 7.47 -2.56 -1.40
N LYS A 91 7.30 -1.24 -1.45
CA LYS A 91 6.01 -0.57 -1.47
C LYS A 91 5.87 0.20 -2.78
N ALA A 92 4.71 0.10 -3.41
CA ALA A 92 4.42 0.83 -4.63
C ALA A 92 2.98 1.38 -4.62
N THR A 93 2.80 2.51 -5.29
CA THR A 93 1.48 3.08 -5.61
C THR A 93 1.37 3.16 -7.12
N PHE A 94 0.25 2.68 -7.64
CA PHE A 94 -0.02 2.57 -9.07
C PHE A 94 -1.22 3.44 -9.44
N GLY A 95 -1.14 4.07 -10.61
CA GLY A 95 -2.30 4.61 -11.29
C GLY A 95 -2.76 3.67 -12.40
N TYR A 96 -4.07 3.65 -12.68
CA TYR A 96 -4.66 2.86 -13.77
C TYR A 96 -5.95 3.53 -14.26
N ASN A 97 -6.33 3.30 -15.52
CA ASN A 97 -7.50 3.94 -16.14
C ASN A 97 -8.32 3.01 -17.06
N GLY A 98 -8.16 1.68 -16.93
CA GLY A 98 -8.81 0.70 -17.80
C GLY A 98 -8.00 0.37 -19.06
N SER A 99 -7.23 1.31 -19.60
CA SER A 99 -6.40 1.13 -20.80
C SER A 99 -4.91 0.96 -20.50
N SER A 100 -4.40 1.68 -19.50
CA SER A 100 -2.99 1.66 -19.09
C SER A 100 -2.85 1.62 -17.58
N ALA A 101 -1.67 1.21 -17.11
CA ALA A 101 -1.25 1.28 -15.72
C ALA A 101 0.20 1.78 -15.61
N TRP A 102 0.50 2.49 -14.53
CA TRP A 102 1.82 3.07 -14.28
C TRP A 102 2.16 3.10 -12.79
N VAL A 103 3.45 3.12 -12.48
CA VAL A 103 3.94 3.33 -11.11
C VAL A 103 3.97 4.82 -10.80
N SER A 104 3.14 5.27 -9.87
CA SER A 104 3.11 6.65 -9.36
C SER A 104 4.19 6.88 -8.31
N SER A 105 4.45 5.90 -7.45
CA SER A 105 5.54 5.95 -6.46
C SER A 105 6.02 4.56 -6.09
N LYS A 106 7.29 4.47 -5.67
CA LYS A 106 7.90 3.25 -5.16
C LYS A 106 8.90 3.57 -4.05
N SER A 107 9.00 2.69 -3.07
CA SER A 107 10.00 2.78 -2.01
C SER A 107 10.39 1.38 -1.51
N ALA A 108 11.59 1.30 -0.96
CA ALA A 108 12.09 0.10 -0.28
C ALA A 108 12.35 0.40 1.19
N SER A 109 12.14 -0.60 2.04
CA SER A 109 12.65 -0.61 3.40
C SER A 109 13.26 -1.97 3.72
N HIS A 110 14.23 -1.99 4.62
CA HIS A 110 14.88 -3.22 5.03
C HIS A 110 15.31 -3.18 6.49
N SER A 111 15.53 -4.35 7.07
CA SER A 111 16.19 -4.56 8.34
C SER A 111 17.02 -5.84 8.29
N THR A 112 18.13 -5.87 9.01
CA THR A 112 18.98 -7.06 9.18
C THR A 112 19.38 -7.20 10.65
N VAL A 113 19.69 -8.43 11.06
CA VAL A 113 20.30 -8.72 12.36
C VAL A 113 21.82 -8.76 12.25
N SER A 114 22.50 -8.81 13.40
CA SER A 114 23.97 -8.94 13.44
C SER A 114 24.44 -10.19 12.69
N GLY A 115 25.57 -10.08 11.99
CA GLY A 115 26.05 -11.13 11.08
C GLY A 115 25.38 -11.13 9.69
N TRP A 116 24.50 -10.18 9.40
CA TRP A 116 23.90 -9.99 8.08
C TRP A 116 23.98 -8.53 7.64
N SER A 117 24.29 -8.31 6.37
CA SER A 117 24.24 -6.99 5.74
C SER A 117 23.36 -6.98 4.51
N TYR A 118 22.80 -5.81 4.20
CA TYR A 118 22.00 -5.55 3.01
C TYR A 118 22.74 -4.56 2.12
N GLY A 119 22.80 -4.83 0.81
CA GLY A 119 23.53 -4.00 -0.15
C GLY A 119 23.03 -4.15 -1.58
N SER A 120 23.66 -3.41 -2.50
CA SER A 120 23.38 -3.46 -3.94
C SER A 120 21.91 -3.22 -4.29
N GLN A 121 21.22 -2.38 -3.50
CA GLN A 121 19.81 -2.09 -3.71
C GLN A 121 19.62 -1.31 -5.01
N SER A 122 18.73 -1.80 -5.87
CA SER A 122 18.20 -1.08 -7.03
C SER A 122 16.68 -1.07 -6.99
N LEU A 123 16.11 0.11 -7.27
CA LEU A 123 14.67 0.32 -7.40
C LEU A 123 14.37 0.80 -8.81
N SER A 124 13.64 0.01 -9.58
CA SER A 124 13.26 0.36 -10.95
C SER A 124 11.76 0.25 -11.15
N SER A 125 11.28 0.81 -12.26
CA SER A 125 9.90 0.65 -12.68
C SER A 125 9.80 0.77 -14.19
N SER A 126 8.90 -0.01 -14.77
CA SER A 126 8.56 0.07 -16.19
C SER A 126 7.06 -0.20 -16.34
N GLY A 127 6.35 0.71 -17.01
CA GLY A 127 4.89 0.67 -17.09
C GLY A 127 4.25 0.55 -15.71
N GLY A 128 3.35 -0.42 -15.55
CA GLY A 128 2.66 -0.75 -14.31
C GLY A 128 3.47 -1.61 -13.33
N THR A 129 4.76 -1.84 -13.55
CA THR A 129 5.59 -2.73 -12.71
C THR A 129 6.65 -1.95 -11.94
N ALA A 130 6.72 -2.19 -10.63
CA ALA A 130 7.82 -1.77 -9.75
C ALA A 130 8.68 -2.98 -9.37
N ASN A 131 10.00 -2.82 -9.43
CA ASN A 131 10.96 -3.86 -9.09
C ASN A 131 11.95 -3.36 -8.04
N LEU A 132 12.32 -4.26 -7.15
CA LEU A 132 13.37 -4.11 -6.15
C LEU A 132 14.31 -5.32 -6.29
N SER A 133 15.59 -5.04 -6.54
CA SER A 133 16.66 -6.02 -6.44
C SER A 133 17.65 -5.60 -5.36
N ALA A 134 18.19 -6.54 -4.59
CA ALA A 134 19.24 -6.29 -3.61
C ALA A 134 19.97 -7.59 -3.26
N VAL A 135 21.02 -7.51 -2.45
CA VAL A 135 21.76 -8.68 -1.96
C VAL A 135 21.82 -8.64 -0.43
N LEU A 136 21.45 -9.76 0.19
CA LEU A 136 21.76 -10.04 1.59
C LEU A 136 23.06 -10.83 1.65
N THR A 137 23.98 -10.40 2.51
CA THR A 137 25.27 -11.08 2.73
C THR A 137 25.37 -11.52 4.18
N GLN A 138 25.56 -12.82 4.39
CA GLN A 138 25.92 -13.37 5.69
C GLN A 138 27.40 -13.17 5.94
N LYS A 139 27.75 -12.74 7.15
CA LYS A 139 29.11 -12.41 7.56
C LYS A 139 29.49 -13.11 8.85
N LEU A 140 30.73 -13.62 8.90
CA LEU A 140 31.41 -14.01 10.12
C LEU A 140 32.46 -12.95 10.43
N GLY A 141 32.10 -11.97 11.27
CA GLY A 141 32.89 -10.75 11.44
C GLY A 141 32.90 -9.91 10.15
N ILE A 142 34.09 -9.71 9.56
CA ILE A 142 34.25 -8.98 8.30
C ILE A 142 34.20 -9.88 7.05
N ILE A 143 34.19 -11.20 7.23
CA ILE A 143 34.32 -12.16 6.13
C ILE A 143 32.92 -12.54 5.62
N PRO A 144 32.60 -12.35 4.32
CA PRO A 144 31.37 -12.84 3.74
C PRO A 144 31.42 -14.36 3.58
N ILE A 145 30.37 -15.05 4.05
CA ILE A 145 30.28 -16.53 4.03
C ILE A 145 29.09 -17.06 3.22
N GLY A 146 28.19 -16.17 2.80
CA GLY A 146 27.05 -16.54 1.97
C GLY A 146 26.30 -15.31 1.48
N THR A 147 25.55 -15.46 0.39
CA THR A 147 24.72 -14.41 -0.20
C THR A 147 23.35 -14.94 -0.57
N ILE A 148 22.34 -14.08 -0.48
CA ILE A 148 20.98 -14.34 -0.92
C ILE A 148 20.54 -13.16 -1.77
N ASP A 149 20.13 -13.43 -3.00
CA ASP A 149 19.55 -12.41 -3.88
C ASP A 149 18.12 -12.11 -3.45
N VAL A 150 17.81 -10.82 -3.41
CA VAL A 150 16.50 -10.30 -3.05
C VAL A 150 15.85 -9.73 -4.28
N ASP A 151 14.88 -10.45 -4.84
CA ASP A 151 14.06 -9.96 -5.94
C ASP A 151 12.60 -9.83 -5.50
N ILE A 152 12.06 -8.63 -5.61
CA ILE A 152 10.67 -8.33 -5.30
C ILE A 152 10.09 -7.48 -6.44
N SER A 153 9.02 -7.95 -7.06
CA SER A 153 8.24 -7.19 -8.03
C SER A 153 6.80 -7.03 -7.58
N LEU A 154 6.18 -5.92 -8.00
CA LEU A 154 4.75 -5.67 -7.90
C LEU A 154 4.28 -5.08 -9.23
N THR A 155 3.26 -5.67 -9.82
CA THR A 155 2.68 -5.21 -11.09
C THR A 155 1.22 -4.87 -10.93
N CYS A 156 0.80 -3.72 -11.48
CA CYS A 156 -0.58 -3.32 -11.63
C CYS A 156 -0.98 -3.40 -13.11
N SER A 157 -2.10 -4.05 -13.37
CA SER A 157 -2.73 -4.11 -14.70
C SER A 157 -3.59 -2.86 -14.96
N PRO A 158 -3.95 -2.57 -16.23
CA PRO A 158 -4.89 -1.49 -16.57
C PRO A 158 -6.25 -1.57 -15.88
N SER A 159 -6.71 -2.77 -15.52
CA SER A 159 -7.94 -3.00 -14.74
C SER A 159 -7.78 -2.76 -13.24
N GLY A 160 -6.57 -2.45 -12.76
CA GLY A 160 -6.27 -2.22 -11.36
C GLY A 160 -5.99 -3.48 -10.56
N GLN A 161 -5.87 -4.66 -11.18
CA GLN A 161 -5.43 -5.87 -10.48
C GLN A 161 -3.93 -5.83 -10.21
N ILE A 162 -3.53 -6.16 -8.98
CA ILE A 162 -2.13 -6.17 -8.54
C ILE A 162 -1.66 -7.61 -8.33
N SER A 163 -0.49 -7.94 -8.87
CA SER A 163 0.21 -9.24 -8.76
C SER A 163 1.65 -9.09 -8.32
#